data_AF-A8A963-F1
#
_entry.id   AF-A8A963-F1
#
_cell.length_a   1.000
_cell.length_b   1.000
_cell.length_c   1.000
_cell.angle_alpha   90.00
_cell.angle_beta   90.00
_cell.angle_gamma   90.00
#
_symmetry.space_group_name_H-M   'P 1'
#
loop_
_entity.id
_entity.type
_entity.pdbx_description
1 polymer ?
#
loop_
_entity_poly.entity_id
_entity_poly.type
_entity_poly.pdbx_seq_one_letter_code
_entity_poly.pdbx_strand_id
1 'polypeptide(L)' 'MLKKNLLLEALLSLDGKADVKSVYEYVKAREPNITQKEFEEMLKEALSSGDKIIRKGDELLIDD' A
#
# COMPACT_ATOMS: atom_id res chain seq x y z
N MET A 1 17.55 1.79 -3.24
CA MET A 1 16.41 2.00 -2.31
C MET A 1 15.13 1.84 -3.13
N LEU A 2 14.47 0.68 -3.09
CA LEU A 2 13.31 0.39 -3.98
C LEU A 2 12.07 -0.10 -3.22
N LYS A 3 12.19 -0.57 -1.97
CA LYS A 3 11.07 -1.25 -1.27
C LYS A 3 10.05 -0.35 -0.56
N LYS A 4 10.39 0.92 -0.26
CA LYS A 4 9.52 1.80 0.55
C LYS A 4 8.36 2.46 -0.22
N ASN A 5 8.37 2.45 -1.55
CA ASN A 5 7.42 3.25 -2.35
C ASN A 5 6.26 2.46 -2.99
N LEU A 6 6.21 1.12 -2.87
CA LEU A 6 5.23 0.33 -3.62
C LEU A 6 3.77 0.59 -3.22
N LEU A 7 3.50 0.85 -1.94
CA LEU A 7 2.14 1.19 -1.47
C LEU A 7 1.69 2.56 -1.99
N LEU A 8 2.58 3.54 -1.95
CA LEU A 8 2.29 4.88 -2.46
C LEU A 8 2.12 4.86 -3.98
N GLU A 9 2.97 4.14 -4.70
CA GLU A 9 2.85 3.94 -6.14
C GLU A 9 1.55 3.22 -6.53
N ALA A 10 1.15 2.20 -5.75
CA ALA A 10 -0.12 1.52 -5.92
C ALA A 10 -1.28 2.49 -5.78
N LEU A 11 -1.30 3.28 -4.70
CA LEU A 11 -2.35 4.27 -4.48
C LEU A 11 -2.37 5.35 -5.56
N LEU A 12 -1.22 5.91 -5.94
CA LEU A 12 -1.13 6.89 -7.03
C LEU A 12 -1.61 6.33 -8.37
N SER A 13 -1.38 5.04 -8.63
CA SER A 13 -1.87 4.38 -9.84
C SER A 13 -3.37 4.06 -9.79
N LEU A 14 -3.95 4.04 -8.60
CA LEU A 14 -5.36 3.79 -8.32
C LEU A 14 -6.05 5.10 -7.88
N ASP A 15 -5.70 6.22 -8.52
CA ASP A 15 -6.34 7.53 -8.31
C ASP A 15 -6.27 8.05 -6.86
N GLY A 16 -5.21 7.71 -6.13
CA GLY A 16 -4.97 8.11 -4.75
C GLY A 16 -5.86 7.42 -3.72
N LYS A 17 -6.76 6.51 -4.13
CA LYS A 17 -7.73 5.83 -3.27
C LYS A 17 -8.07 4.43 -3.79
N ALA A 18 -7.86 3.41 -2.97
CA ALA A 18 -8.21 2.03 -3.31
C ALA A 18 -8.49 1.19 -2.07
N ASP A 19 -9.23 0.09 -2.23
CA ASP A 19 -9.36 -0.89 -1.17
C ASP A 19 -8.05 -1.68 -0.96
N VAL A 20 -7.86 -2.21 0.25
CA VAL A 20 -6.65 -2.95 0.66
C VAL A 20 -6.37 -4.11 -0.30
N LYS A 21 -7.39 -4.79 -0.80
CA LYS A 21 -7.22 -5.94 -1.71
C LYS A 21 -6.70 -5.48 -3.07
N SER A 22 -7.25 -4.42 -3.65
CA SER A 22 -6.77 -3.84 -4.91
C SER A 22 -5.31 -3.38 -4.80
N VAL A 23 -4.93 -2.77 -3.68
CA VAL A 23 -3.53 -2.38 -3.41
C VAL A 23 -2.65 -3.63 -3.28
N TYR A 24 -3.09 -4.67 -2.57
CA TYR A 24 -2.36 -5.93 -2.47
C TYR A 24 -2.15 -6.61 -3.81
N GLU A 25 -3.18 -6.69 -4.66
CA GLU A 25 -3.09 -7.27 -6.00
C GLU A 25 -2.09 -6.52 -6.87
N TYR A 26 -2.07 -5.18 -6.79
CA TYR A 26 -1.09 -4.35 -7.47
C TYR A 26 0.34 -4.62 -7.00
N VAL A 27 0.56 -4.66 -5.68
CA VAL A 27 1.88 -4.93 -5.10
C VAL A 27 2.34 -6.34 -5.49
N LYS A 28 1.45 -7.34 -5.44
CA LYS A 28 1.73 -8.73 -5.83
C LYS A 28 2.06 -8.87 -7.32
N ALA A 29 1.45 -8.06 -8.20
CA ALA A 29 1.80 -8.07 -9.61
C ALA A 29 3.25 -7.62 -9.86
N ARG A 30 3.80 -6.77 -9.00
CA ARG A 30 5.18 -6.24 -9.08
C ARG A 30 6.18 -7.03 -8.26
N GLU A 31 5.75 -7.56 -7.12
CA GLU A 31 6.49 -8.49 -6.29
C GLU A 31 5.71 -9.81 -6.15
N PRO A 32 5.79 -10.72 -7.14
CA PRO A 32 5.01 -11.97 -7.14
C PRO A 32 5.23 -12.87 -5.92
N ASN A 33 6.38 -12.73 -5.27
CA ASN A 33 6.78 -13.51 -4.10
C ASN A 33 6.33 -12.88 -2.77
N ILE A 34 5.72 -11.69 -2.78
CA ILE A 34 5.27 -11.06 -1.54
C ILE A 34 4.16 -11.88 -0.89
N THR A 35 4.38 -12.26 0.36
CA THR A 35 3.34 -12.91 1.15
C THR A 35 2.33 -11.89 1.66
N GLN A 36 1.13 -12.34 1.99
CA GLN A 36 0.13 -11.47 2.62
C GLN A 36 0.65 -10.88 3.94
N LYS A 37 1.45 -11.65 4.70
CA LYS A 37 2.05 -11.16 5.95
C LYS A 37 3.03 -10.01 5.70
N GLU A 38 3.91 -10.15 4.72
CA GLU A 38 4.87 -9.09 4.37
C GLU A 38 4.17 -7.83 3.88
N PHE A 39 3.09 -7.97 3.11
CA PHE A 39 2.27 -6.84 2.71
C PHE A 39 1.62 -6.13 3.90
N GLU A 40 1.04 -6.88 4.85
CA GLU A 40 0.46 -6.31 6.06
C GLU A 40 1.49 -5.63 6.95
N GLU A 41 2.71 -6.17 7.04
CA GLU A 41 3.83 -5.53 7.74
C GLU A 41 4.22 -4.21 7.06
N MET A 42 4.35 -4.21 5.72
CA MET A 42 4.61 -3.01 4.93
C MET A 42 3.51 -1.95 5.12
N LEU A 43 2.24 -2.37 5.12
CA LEU A 43 1.10 -1.48 5.33
C LEU A 43 1.12 -0.88 6.73
N LYS A 44 1.39 -1.68 7.77
CA LYS A 44 1.52 -1.19 9.15
C LYS A 44 2.67 -0.22 9.31
N GLU A 45 3.81 -0.50 8.68
CA GLU A 45 4.94 0.42 8.65
C GLU A 45 4.53 1.75 8.01
N ALA A 46 3.91 1.73 6.83
CA ALA A 46 3.48 2.94 6.14
C ALA A 46 2.47 3.78 6.93
N LEU A 47 1.52 3.14 7.61
CA LEU A 47 0.56 3.83 8.48
C LEU A 47 1.21 4.43 9.74
N SER A 48 2.40 3.96 10.13
CA SER A 48 3.10 4.38 11.35
C SER A 48 4.31 5.29 11.09
N SER A 49 4.85 5.27 9.88
CA SER A 49 6.07 5.98 9.46
C SER A 49 5.85 7.47 9.16
N GLY A 50 4.62 7.95 9.24
CA GLY A 50 4.26 9.29 8.77
C GLY A 50 4.23 9.39 7.25
N ASP A 51 4.13 8.25 6.54
CA ASP A 51 3.76 8.29 5.14
C ASP A 51 2.36 8.89 5.02
N LYS A 52 2.11 9.57 3.90
CA LYS A 52 0.82 10.18 3.56
C LYS A 52 -0.29 9.14 3.32
N ILE A 53 -0.26 7.97 3.94
CA ILE A 53 -1.24 6.91 3.70
C ILE A 53 -2.19 6.84 4.90
N ILE A 54 -3.49 6.93 4.63
CA ILE A 54 -4.54 6.77 5.63
C ILE A 54 -5.36 5.51 5.32
N ARG A 55 -5.67 4.74 6.36
CA ARG A 55 -6.63 3.63 6.29
C ARG A 55 -7.97 4.03 6.90
N LYS A 56 -9.06 3.89 6.15
CA LYS A 56 -10.45 4.03 6.62
C LYS A 56 -11.20 2.72 6.38
N GLY A 57 -11.25 1.87 7.41
CA GLY A 57 -11.79 0.52 7.28
C GLY A 57 -10.95 -0.32 6.31
N ASP A 58 -11.56 -0.73 5.19
CA ASP A 58 -10.89 -1.47 4.12
C ASP A 58 -10.40 -0.59 2.97
N GLU A 59 -10.56 0.74 3.06
CA GLU A 59 -10.03 1.69 2.08
C GLU A 59 -8.69 2.28 2.53
N LEU A 60 -7.79 2.46 1.57
CA LEU A 60 -6.51 3.15 1.68
C LEU A 60 -6.53 4.41 0.81
N LEU A 61 -5.97 5.50 1.33
CA LEU A 61 -6.05 6.85 0.77
C LEU A 61 -4.70 7.53 0.90
N ILE A 62 -4.40 8.48 0.02
CA ILE A 62 -3.31 9.44 0.22
C ILE A 62 -3.85 10.68 0.95
N ASP A 63 -3.23 11.07 2.06
CA ASP A 63 -3.41 12.35 2.77
C ASP A 63 -2.57 13.42 2.09
N ASP A 64 -3.22 14.39 1.43
CA ASP A 64 -2.53 15.48 0.72
C ASP A 64 -1.87 16.48 1.68
#